data_AF-A0A542IRB3-F1
#
_entry.id   AF-A0A542IRB3-F1
#
_cell.length_a   1.000
_cell.length_b   1.000
_cell.length_c   1.000
_cell.angle_alpha   90.00
_cell.angle_beta   90.00
_cell.angle_gamma   90.00
#
_symmetry.space_group_name_H-M   'P 1'
#
loop_
_entity.id
_entity.type
_entity.pdbx_description
1 polymer ?
#
loop_
_entity_poly.entity_id
_entity_poly.type
_entity_poly.pdbx_seq_one_letter_code
_entity_poly.pdbx_strand_id
1 'polypeptide(L)'
;MRRRLLVWSALPALLVLCLAAKLLSLDPLAGHAARAFDAKDAAAVEFAADALQAGNIVEPHKAPFAVGDAQALTGNFAAARLRFEEALELVPGGSAGLQDACIIRLNLVLAIERLGDAKLRSEDPASAAALFTEALEAAGAAPGGCFSERPAAAAGGKLSEAEGRLNGKLAAATGSAGEQADAAEENVPAEPEADSPSLNQLEQLEESGRESQRERNNGRERADYLEDTGAAPGPERPW
;
A
#
# COMPACT_ATOMS: atom_id res chain seq x y z
N MET A 1 -16.09 50.90 -42.85
CA MET A 1 -16.92 49.82 -42.25
C MET A 1 -16.52 48.40 -42.65
N ARG A 2 -16.18 48.09 -43.93
CA ARG A 2 -15.76 46.74 -44.37
C ARG A 2 -14.57 46.12 -43.60
N ARG A 3 -13.53 46.89 -43.28
CA ARG A 3 -12.37 46.43 -42.49
C ARG A 3 -12.71 46.09 -41.02
N ARG A 4 -13.65 46.82 -40.41
CA ARG A 4 -14.16 46.51 -39.06
C ARG A 4 -15.01 45.24 -39.08
N LEU A 5 -15.89 45.08 -40.07
CA LEU A 5 -16.67 43.84 -40.25
C LEU A 5 -15.78 42.61 -40.48
N LEU A 6 -14.72 42.75 -41.29
CA LEU A 6 -13.75 41.66 -41.52
C LEU A 6 -13.01 41.26 -40.24
N VAL A 7 -12.51 42.21 -39.45
CA VAL A 7 -11.84 41.92 -38.16
C VAL A 7 -12.82 41.32 -37.14
N TRP A 8 -14.06 41.80 -37.11
CA TRP A 8 -15.12 41.26 -36.24
C TRP A 8 -15.59 39.86 -36.64
N SER A 9 -15.49 39.48 -37.92
CA SER A 9 -15.77 38.11 -38.39
C SER A 9 -14.54 37.19 -38.36
N ALA A 10 -13.34 37.74 -38.46
CA ALA A 10 -12.09 36.96 -38.49
C ALA A 10 -11.78 36.36 -37.11
N LEU A 11 -12.08 37.08 -36.03
CA LEU A 11 -11.90 36.60 -34.66
C LEU A 11 -12.73 35.35 -34.33
N PRO A 12 -14.07 35.33 -34.53
CA PRO A 12 -14.86 34.12 -34.31
C PRO A 12 -14.49 33.00 -35.29
N ALA A 13 -14.15 33.31 -36.54
CA ALA A 13 -13.69 32.31 -37.50
C ALA A 13 -12.36 31.65 -37.05
N LEU A 14 -11.42 32.44 -36.51
CA LEU A 14 -10.16 31.94 -35.95
C LEU A 14 -10.42 31.05 -34.74
N LEU A 15 -11.31 31.45 -33.83
CA LEU A 15 -11.67 30.65 -32.66
C LEU A 15 -12.28 29.30 -33.06
N VAL A 16 -13.17 29.28 -34.05
CA VAL A 16 -13.73 28.04 -34.60
C VAL A 16 -12.64 27.17 -35.23
N LEU A 17 -11.68 27.77 -35.97
CA LEU A 17 -10.54 27.05 -36.53
C LEU A 17 -9.66 26.43 -35.44
N CYS A 18 -9.35 27.18 -34.37
CA CYS A 18 -8.58 26.68 -33.23
C CYS A 18 -9.29 25.53 -32.52
N LEU A 19 -10.61 25.66 -32.31
CA LEU A 19 -11.41 24.59 -31.71
C LEU A 19 -11.43 23.34 -32.59
N ALA A 20 -11.61 23.50 -33.91
CA ALA A 20 -11.57 22.39 -34.85
C ALA A 20 -10.19 21.71 -34.84
N ALA A 21 -9.10 22.47 -34.85
CA ALA A 21 -7.74 21.95 -34.74
C ALA A 21 -7.53 21.18 -33.42
N LYS A 22 -8.03 21.71 -32.30
CA LYS A 22 -7.94 21.02 -31.00
C LYS A 22 -8.70 19.69 -31.00
N LEU A 23 -9.94 19.68 -31.51
CA LEU A 23 -10.73 18.45 -31.62
C LEU A 23 -10.04 17.40 -32.49
N LEU A 24 -9.51 17.81 -33.64
CA LEU A 24 -8.77 16.91 -34.54
C LEU A 24 -7.46 16.39 -33.93
N SER A 25 -6.92 17.06 -32.90
CA SER A 25 -5.70 16.63 -32.21
C SER A 25 -5.93 15.61 -31.09
N LEU A 26 -7.17 15.43 -30.60
CA LEU A 26 -7.47 14.56 -29.46
C LEU A 26 -7.16 13.09 -29.77
N ASP A 27 -7.68 12.55 -30.87
CA ASP A 27 -7.47 11.15 -31.24
C ASP A 27 -5.99 10.81 -31.51
N PRO A 28 -5.22 11.62 -32.27
CA PRO A 28 -3.79 11.37 -32.45
C PRO A 28 -2.99 11.41 -31.16
N LEU A 29 -3.29 12.34 -30.24
CA LEU A 29 -2.60 12.46 -28.96
C LEU A 29 -2.93 11.28 -28.04
N ALA A 30 -4.21 10.92 -27.92
CA ALA A 30 -4.63 9.73 -27.17
C ALA A 30 -4.02 8.45 -27.75
N GLY A 31 -4.01 8.31 -29.08
CA GLY A 31 -3.38 7.18 -29.77
C GLY A 31 -1.85 7.19 -29.68
N HIS A 32 -1.20 8.34 -29.48
CA HIS A 32 0.23 8.43 -29.17
C HIS A 32 0.50 7.98 -27.74
N ALA A 33 -0.29 8.45 -26.77
CA ALA A 33 -0.20 8.04 -25.38
C ALA A 33 -0.34 6.52 -25.23
N ALA A 34 -1.35 5.91 -25.86
CA ALA A 34 -1.56 4.46 -25.82
C ALA A 34 -0.36 3.67 -26.38
N ARG A 35 0.16 4.07 -27.55
CA ARG A 35 1.34 3.41 -28.15
C ARG A 35 2.62 3.62 -27.32
N ALA A 36 2.80 4.80 -26.76
CA ALA A 36 3.90 5.09 -25.86
C ALA A 36 3.82 4.25 -24.58
N PHE A 37 2.61 4.07 -24.05
CA PHE A 37 2.36 3.20 -22.90
C PHE A 37 2.67 1.73 -23.20
N ASP A 38 2.24 1.23 -24.37
CA ASP A 38 2.58 -0.11 -24.84
C ASP A 38 4.10 -0.28 -24.99
N ALA A 39 4.79 0.77 -25.45
CA ALA A 39 6.24 0.83 -25.56
C ALA A 39 6.97 1.10 -24.24
N LYS A 40 6.25 1.29 -23.12
CA LYS A 40 6.81 1.66 -21.80
C LYS A 40 7.60 2.98 -21.79
N ASP A 41 7.27 3.89 -22.68
CA ASP A 41 7.87 5.23 -22.75
C ASP A 41 7.08 6.24 -21.92
N ALA A 42 7.43 6.35 -20.63
CA ALA A 42 6.74 7.23 -19.70
C ALA A 42 6.83 8.72 -20.10
N ALA A 43 7.96 9.15 -20.66
CA ALA A 43 8.16 10.55 -21.05
C ALA A 43 7.26 10.92 -22.24
N ALA A 44 7.10 10.01 -23.21
CA ALA A 44 6.18 10.23 -24.32
C ALA A 44 4.70 10.21 -23.87
N VAL A 45 4.34 9.36 -22.90
CA VAL A 45 3.00 9.39 -22.29
C VAL A 45 2.75 10.72 -21.57
N GLU A 46 3.72 11.20 -20.77
CA GLU A 46 3.63 12.47 -20.05
C GLU A 46 3.49 13.66 -21.01
N PHE A 47 4.29 13.70 -22.08
CA PHE A 47 4.15 14.71 -23.13
C PHE A 47 2.75 14.72 -23.76
N ALA A 48 2.20 13.53 -24.05
CA ALA A 48 0.84 13.42 -24.58
C ALA A 48 -0.20 13.89 -23.55
N ALA A 49 -0.01 13.57 -22.27
CA ALA A 49 -0.88 13.98 -21.18
C ALA A 49 -0.92 15.51 -21.02
N ASP A 50 0.24 16.17 -21.05
CA ASP A 50 0.33 17.65 -21.00
C ASP A 50 -0.38 18.30 -22.20
N ALA A 51 -0.22 17.73 -23.39
CA ALA A 51 -0.89 18.21 -24.60
C ALA A 51 -2.42 18.01 -24.54
N LEU A 52 -2.88 16.92 -23.94
CA LEU A 52 -4.30 16.67 -23.69
C LEU A 52 -4.87 17.65 -22.66
N GLN A 53 -4.12 17.93 -21.58
CA GLN A 53 -4.49 18.85 -20.52
C GLN A 53 -4.74 20.29 -21.02
N ALA A 54 -3.98 20.73 -22.03
CA ALA A 54 -4.14 22.06 -22.62
C ALA A 54 -5.51 22.23 -23.32
N GLY A 55 -6.47 22.90 -22.68
CA GLY A 55 -7.82 23.07 -23.22
C GLY A 55 -8.71 21.82 -23.06
N ASN A 56 -8.52 21.08 -21.96
CA ASN A 56 -9.22 19.86 -21.60
C ASN A 56 -10.70 20.07 -21.21
N ILE A 57 -11.55 20.34 -22.22
CA ILE A 57 -12.98 20.64 -22.00
C ILE A 57 -13.89 19.53 -22.55
N VAL A 58 -13.48 18.85 -23.62
CA VAL A 58 -14.35 17.96 -24.40
C VAL A 58 -14.39 16.56 -23.83
N GLU A 59 -13.24 16.00 -23.46
CA GLU A 59 -13.10 14.67 -22.86
C GLU A 59 -12.22 14.77 -21.60
N PRO A 60 -12.75 15.41 -20.52
CA PRO A 60 -11.95 15.86 -19.40
C PRO A 60 -11.20 14.75 -18.67
N HIS A 61 -11.70 13.51 -18.71
CA HIS A 61 -11.10 12.34 -18.09
C HIS A 61 -9.82 11.84 -18.77
N LYS A 62 -9.59 12.13 -20.06
CA LYS A 62 -8.45 11.57 -20.81
C LYS A 62 -7.09 12.10 -20.36
N ALA A 63 -7.03 13.39 -19.98
CA ALA A 63 -5.79 14.00 -19.50
C ALA A 63 -5.32 13.41 -18.15
N PRO A 64 -6.12 13.39 -17.07
CA PRO A 64 -5.71 12.74 -15.82
C PRO A 64 -5.47 11.24 -16.00
N PHE A 65 -6.23 10.55 -16.87
CA PHE A 65 -5.94 9.16 -17.21
C PHE A 65 -4.53 8.97 -17.77
N ALA A 66 -4.13 9.79 -18.77
CA ALA A 66 -2.78 9.73 -19.35
C ALA A 66 -1.68 10.10 -18.33
N VAL A 67 -1.94 11.05 -17.42
CA VAL A 67 -1.00 11.33 -16.31
C VAL A 67 -0.88 10.11 -15.41
N GLY A 68 -2.00 9.45 -15.07
CA GLY A 68 -2.00 8.21 -14.28
C GLY A 68 -1.18 7.11 -14.92
N ASP A 69 -1.31 6.93 -16.24
CA ASP A 69 -0.53 5.97 -17.02
C ASP A 69 0.98 6.27 -16.94
N ALA A 70 1.39 7.53 -17.08
CA ALA A 70 2.80 7.92 -16.93
C ALA A 70 3.34 7.65 -15.52
N GLN A 71 2.55 7.94 -14.48
CA GLN A 71 2.91 7.65 -13.09
C GLN A 71 3.01 6.12 -12.84
N ALA A 72 2.11 5.33 -13.42
CA ALA A 72 2.16 3.87 -13.31
C ALA A 72 3.40 3.28 -14.00
N LEU A 73 3.80 3.80 -15.15
CA LEU A 73 5.02 3.38 -15.86
C LEU A 73 6.30 3.67 -15.08
N THR A 74 6.33 4.78 -14.33
CA THR A 74 7.47 5.15 -13.47
C THR A 74 7.42 4.47 -12.10
N GLY A 75 6.40 3.63 -11.84
CA GLY A 75 6.23 2.90 -10.58
C GLY A 75 5.63 3.72 -9.45
N ASN A 76 5.21 4.96 -9.70
CA ASN A 76 4.52 5.81 -8.73
C ASN A 76 3.03 5.48 -8.67
N PHE A 77 2.70 4.29 -8.17
CA PHE A 77 1.33 3.78 -8.14
C PHE A 77 0.40 4.57 -7.21
N ALA A 78 0.94 5.25 -6.19
CA ALA A 78 0.16 6.12 -5.32
C ALA A 78 -0.35 7.36 -6.06
N ALA A 79 0.53 8.01 -6.84
CA ALA A 79 0.10 9.12 -7.70
C ALA A 79 -0.80 8.63 -8.84
N ALA A 80 -0.50 7.46 -9.44
CA ALA A 80 -1.33 6.89 -10.49
C ALA A 80 -2.77 6.64 -10.02
N ARG A 81 -2.95 6.05 -8.83
CA ARG A 81 -4.25 5.83 -8.19
C ARG A 81 -5.09 7.11 -8.15
N LEU A 82 -4.55 8.19 -7.58
CA LEU A 82 -5.26 9.47 -7.46
C LEU A 82 -5.70 10.02 -8.82
N ARG A 83 -4.85 9.86 -9.84
CA ARG A 83 -5.15 10.30 -11.20
C ARG A 83 -6.22 9.46 -11.89
N PHE A 84 -6.25 8.14 -11.64
CA PHE A 84 -7.32 7.28 -12.15
C PHE A 84 -8.65 7.53 -11.42
N GLU A 85 -8.63 7.82 -10.12
CA GLU A 85 -9.81 8.27 -9.37
C GLU A 85 -10.36 9.59 -9.94
N GLU A 86 -9.51 10.60 -10.12
CA GLU A 86 -9.86 11.88 -10.76
C GLU A 86 -10.43 11.66 -12.17
N ALA A 87 -9.80 10.80 -12.97
CA ALA A 87 -10.28 10.49 -14.31
C ALA A 87 -11.67 9.85 -14.28
N LEU A 88 -11.96 8.92 -13.35
CA LEU A 88 -13.27 8.27 -13.22
C LEU A 88 -14.39 9.26 -12.88
N GLU A 89 -14.13 10.25 -12.05
CA GLU A 89 -15.11 11.29 -11.70
C GLU A 89 -15.51 12.15 -12.90
N LEU A 90 -14.63 12.27 -13.89
CA LEU A 90 -14.81 13.10 -15.08
C LEU A 90 -15.43 12.33 -16.26
N VAL A 91 -15.57 11.00 -16.17
CA VAL A 91 -16.13 10.19 -17.25
C VAL A 91 -17.64 10.50 -17.41
N PRO A 92 -18.11 10.79 -18.63
CA PRO A 92 -19.54 10.93 -18.88
C PRO A 92 -20.32 9.64 -18.55
N GLY A 93 -21.45 9.78 -17.85
CA GLY A 93 -22.30 8.64 -17.53
C GLY A 93 -22.95 7.98 -18.76
N GLY A 94 -23.55 6.80 -18.54
CA GLY A 94 -24.27 6.06 -19.58
C GLY A 94 -23.36 5.39 -20.59
N SER A 95 -23.84 5.20 -21.82
CA SER A 95 -23.10 4.49 -22.88
C SER A 95 -21.93 5.29 -23.44
N ALA A 96 -21.95 6.63 -23.34
CA ALA A 96 -20.94 7.51 -23.91
C ALA A 96 -19.57 7.35 -23.27
N GLY A 97 -19.51 7.25 -21.93
CA GLY A 97 -18.26 7.04 -21.20
C GLY A 97 -18.05 5.61 -20.71
N LEU A 98 -18.94 4.66 -21.04
CA LEU A 98 -18.85 3.28 -20.54
C LEU A 98 -17.49 2.65 -20.83
N GLN A 99 -16.98 2.79 -22.06
CA GLN A 99 -15.68 2.21 -22.43
C GLN A 99 -14.55 2.78 -21.57
N ASP A 100 -14.48 4.10 -21.47
CA ASP A 100 -13.42 4.78 -20.72
C ASP A 100 -13.52 4.48 -19.23
N ALA A 101 -14.73 4.46 -18.65
CA ALA A 101 -14.95 4.08 -17.26
C ALA A 101 -14.39 2.67 -16.96
N CYS A 102 -14.60 1.70 -17.85
CA CYS A 102 -14.08 0.34 -17.65
C CYS A 102 -12.55 0.29 -17.74
N ILE A 103 -11.95 1.00 -18.69
CA ILE A 103 -10.49 1.03 -18.88
C ILE A 103 -9.81 1.75 -17.71
N ILE A 104 -10.31 2.92 -17.31
CA ILE A 104 -9.74 3.68 -16.19
C ILE A 104 -9.88 2.89 -14.89
N ARG A 105 -11.04 2.27 -14.65
CA ARG A 105 -11.27 1.45 -13.45
C ARG A 105 -10.35 0.23 -13.40
N LEU A 106 -10.10 -0.44 -14.53
CA LEU A 106 -9.10 -1.50 -14.60
C LEU A 106 -7.72 -0.99 -14.16
N ASN A 107 -7.28 0.16 -14.66
CA ASN A 107 -5.98 0.72 -14.30
C ASN A 107 -5.91 1.16 -12.83
N LEU A 108 -7.01 1.69 -12.27
CA LEU A 108 -7.13 1.96 -10.83
C LEU A 108 -6.93 0.69 -10.00
N VAL A 109 -7.66 -0.38 -10.33
CA VAL A 109 -7.55 -1.68 -9.65
C VAL A 109 -6.11 -2.21 -9.70
N LEU A 110 -5.46 -2.15 -10.86
CA LEU A 110 -4.07 -2.58 -11.02
C LEU A 110 -3.09 -1.70 -10.22
N ALA A 111 -3.30 -0.38 -10.14
CA ALA A 111 -2.46 0.51 -9.34
C ALA A 111 -2.57 0.20 -7.84
N ILE A 112 -3.79 0.00 -7.34
CA ILE A 112 -4.04 -0.38 -5.94
C ILE A 112 -3.44 -1.76 -5.65
N GLU A 113 -3.59 -2.73 -6.56
CA GLU A 113 -2.97 -4.06 -6.46
C GLU A 113 -1.44 -3.94 -6.29
N ARG A 114 -0.78 -3.07 -7.07
CA ARG A 114 0.66 -2.85 -6.98
C ARG A 114 1.09 -2.20 -5.66
N LEU A 115 0.26 -1.34 -5.09
CA LEU A 115 0.47 -0.80 -3.74
C LEU A 115 0.38 -1.92 -2.69
N GLY A 116 -0.62 -2.80 -2.79
CA GLY A 116 -0.75 -3.97 -1.91
C GLY A 116 0.46 -4.91 -2.01
N ASP A 117 0.93 -5.17 -3.23
CA ASP A 117 2.16 -5.95 -3.46
C ASP A 117 3.41 -5.30 -2.85
N ALA A 118 3.49 -3.97 -2.83
CA ALA A 118 4.58 -3.24 -2.18
C ALA A 118 4.51 -3.35 -0.64
N LYS A 119 3.31 -3.43 -0.07
CA LYS A 119 3.11 -3.67 1.36
C LYS A 119 3.51 -5.08 1.76
N LEU A 120 3.14 -6.10 0.98
CA LEU A 120 3.62 -7.47 1.21
C LEU A 120 5.16 -7.55 1.18
N ARG A 121 5.81 -6.91 0.19
CA ARG A 121 7.28 -6.87 0.11
C ARG A 121 7.95 -6.14 1.28
N SER A 122 7.22 -5.26 1.95
CA SER A 122 7.69 -4.54 3.14
C SER A 122 7.23 -5.20 4.44
N GLU A 123 6.81 -6.48 4.38
CA GLU A 123 6.36 -7.27 5.53
C GLU A 123 5.17 -6.66 6.31
N ASP A 124 4.31 -5.92 5.59
CA ASP A 124 3.11 -5.25 6.13
C ASP A 124 1.84 -5.87 5.51
N PRO A 125 1.49 -7.13 5.86
CA PRO A 125 0.36 -7.84 5.26
C PRO A 125 -0.99 -7.27 5.68
N ALA A 126 -1.10 -6.62 6.84
CA ALA A 126 -2.32 -5.94 7.26
C ALA A 126 -2.68 -4.77 6.32
N SER A 127 -1.70 -3.91 6.00
CA SER A 127 -1.94 -2.84 5.02
C SER A 127 -2.12 -3.38 3.60
N ALA A 128 -1.46 -4.50 3.26
CA ALA A 128 -1.68 -5.16 1.97
C ALA A 128 -3.12 -5.67 1.85
N ALA A 129 -3.66 -6.32 2.89
CA ALA A 129 -5.05 -6.80 2.93
C ALA A 129 -6.05 -5.65 2.75
N ALA A 130 -5.81 -4.50 3.40
CA ALA A 130 -6.64 -3.31 3.21
C ALA A 130 -6.64 -2.83 1.75
N LEU A 131 -5.46 -2.77 1.11
CA LEU A 131 -5.34 -2.37 -0.29
C LEU A 131 -5.97 -3.38 -1.25
N PHE A 132 -5.83 -4.69 -1.02
CA PHE A 132 -6.48 -5.69 -1.87
C PHE A 132 -8.00 -5.66 -1.73
N THR A 133 -8.51 -5.37 -0.53
CA THR A 133 -9.95 -5.15 -0.30
C THR A 133 -10.44 -3.94 -1.09
N GLU A 134 -9.72 -2.82 -1.01
CA GLU A 134 -10.05 -1.61 -1.76
C GLU A 134 -10.02 -1.84 -3.29
N ALA A 135 -9.04 -2.62 -3.79
CA ALA A 135 -8.97 -2.98 -5.20
C ALA A 135 -10.17 -3.84 -5.63
N LEU A 136 -10.64 -4.76 -4.77
CA LEU A 136 -11.85 -5.55 -5.02
C LEU A 136 -13.11 -4.68 -5.02
N GLU A 137 -13.22 -3.71 -4.11
CA GLU A 137 -14.32 -2.74 -4.10
C GLU A 137 -14.32 -1.91 -5.39
N ALA A 138 -13.15 -1.44 -5.82
CA ALA A 138 -13.00 -0.69 -7.06
C ALA A 138 -13.40 -1.54 -8.28
N ALA A 139 -13.05 -2.83 -8.31
CA ALA A 139 -13.46 -3.76 -9.37
C ALA A 139 -14.97 -4.02 -9.35
N GLY A 140 -15.55 -4.29 -8.19
CA GLY A 140 -16.99 -4.52 -8.01
C GLY A 140 -17.86 -3.28 -8.32
N ALA A 141 -17.29 -2.08 -8.25
CA ALA A 141 -17.93 -0.84 -8.69
C ALA A 141 -17.94 -0.65 -10.22
N ALA A 142 -17.42 -1.60 -11.00
CA ALA A 142 -17.46 -1.54 -12.45
C ALA A 142 -18.91 -1.61 -12.96
N PRO A 143 -19.33 -0.71 -13.88
CA PRO A 143 -20.63 -0.80 -14.51
C PRO A 143 -20.84 -2.16 -15.18
N GLY A 144 -22.05 -2.73 -15.10
CA GLY A 144 -22.35 -4.04 -15.69
C GLY A 144 -22.03 -4.13 -17.20
N GLY A 145 -22.09 -3.00 -17.92
CA GLY A 145 -21.70 -2.90 -19.32
C GLY A 145 -20.20 -3.15 -19.61
N CYS A 146 -19.34 -3.15 -18.59
CA CYS A 146 -17.94 -3.57 -18.74
C CYS A 146 -17.80 -5.05 -19.11
N PHE A 147 -18.75 -5.88 -18.66
CA PHE A 147 -18.71 -7.34 -18.81
C PHE A 147 -19.58 -7.86 -19.97
N SER A 148 -20.29 -6.99 -20.68
CA SER A 148 -21.08 -7.34 -21.86
C SER A 148 -20.25 -7.41 -23.14
N GLU A 149 -20.73 -8.14 -24.16
CA GLU A 149 -20.06 -8.27 -25.45
C GLU A 149 -19.99 -6.94 -26.23
N ARG A 150 -18.89 -6.20 -25.98
CA ARG A 150 -18.50 -4.90 -26.57
C ARG A 150 -19.28 -3.67 -26.05
N PRO A 151 -18.64 -2.48 -25.99
CA PRO A 151 -17.28 -2.13 -26.47
C PRO A 151 -16.15 -2.26 -25.42
N ALA A 152 -16.46 -2.67 -24.18
CA ALA A 152 -15.51 -2.70 -23.07
C ALA A 152 -15.14 -4.11 -22.56
N ALA A 153 -15.56 -5.16 -23.28
CA ALA A 153 -15.41 -6.57 -22.86
C ALA A 153 -13.97 -6.96 -22.50
N ALA A 154 -12.96 -6.41 -23.19
CA ALA A 154 -11.56 -6.68 -22.88
C ALA A 154 -11.15 -6.14 -21.50
N ALA A 155 -11.63 -4.95 -21.13
CA ALA A 155 -11.39 -4.39 -19.80
C ALA A 155 -12.16 -5.18 -18.74
N GLY A 156 -13.42 -5.55 -19.01
CA GLY A 156 -14.21 -6.41 -18.12
C GLY A 156 -13.57 -7.77 -17.85
N GLY A 157 -13.08 -8.46 -18.88
CA GLY A 157 -12.38 -9.73 -18.71
C GLY A 157 -11.11 -9.61 -17.86
N LYS A 158 -10.34 -8.54 -18.06
CA LYS A 158 -9.16 -8.25 -17.23
C LYS A 158 -9.52 -7.85 -15.79
N LEU A 159 -10.65 -7.17 -15.59
CA LEU A 159 -11.18 -6.87 -14.26
C LEU A 159 -11.54 -8.17 -13.52
N SER A 160 -12.28 -9.08 -14.16
CA SER A 160 -12.60 -10.39 -13.55
C SER A 160 -11.36 -11.24 -13.25
N GLU A 161 -10.34 -11.19 -14.11
CA GLU A 161 -9.05 -11.84 -13.84
C GLU A 161 -8.36 -11.20 -12.62
N ALA A 162 -8.35 -9.86 -12.54
CA ALA A 162 -7.80 -9.14 -11.40
C ALA A 162 -8.56 -9.47 -10.11
N GLU A 163 -9.89 -9.54 -10.12
CA GLU A 163 -10.69 -9.95 -8.98
C GLU A 163 -10.31 -11.35 -8.46
N GLY A 164 -10.16 -12.33 -9.36
CA GLY A 164 -9.72 -13.67 -8.98
C GLY A 164 -8.33 -13.66 -8.32
N ARG A 165 -7.38 -12.92 -8.92
CA ARG A 165 -6.02 -12.77 -8.37
C ARG A 165 -6.00 -12.04 -7.03
N LEU A 166 -6.79 -10.97 -6.89
CA LEU A 166 -6.91 -10.17 -5.68
C LEU A 166 -7.51 -10.96 -4.51
N ASN A 167 -8.52 -11.80 -4.75
CA ASN A 167 -9.07 -12.68 -3.71
C ASN A 167 -8.00 -13.65 -3.15
N GLY A 168 -7.17 -14.22 -4.03
CA GLY A 168 -6.05 -15.07 -3.60
C GLY A 168 -5.01 -14.30 -2.79
N LYS A 169 -4.65 -13.09 -3.24
CA LYS A 169 -3.71 -12.20 -2.52
C LYS A 169 -4.25 -11.75 -1.18
N LEU A 170 -5.54 -11.43 -1.09
CA LEU A 170 -6.21 -11.03 0.14
C LEU A 170 -6.20 -12.17 1.15
N ALA A 171 -6.60 -13.39 0.75
CA ALA A 171 -6.58 -14.55 1.62
C ALA A 171 -5.17 -14.84 2.19
N ALA A 172 -4.14 -14.75 1.33
CA ALA A 172 -2.75 -14.91 1.75
C ALA A 172 -2.33 -13.81 2.74
N ALA A 173 -2.63 -12.54 2.44
CA ALA A 173 -2.30 -11.40 3.29
C ALA A 173 -2.99 -11.50 4.66
N THR A 174 -4.27 -11.88 4.71
CA THR A 174 -4.99 -12.06 5.98
C THR A 174 -4.45 -13.22 6.82
N GLY A 175 -4.00 -14.30 6.18
CA GLY A 175 -3.34 -15.41 6.88
C GLY A 175 -2.05 -14.95 7.54
N SER A 176 -1.18 -14.27 6.78
CA SER A 176 0.10 -13.75 7.29
C SER A 176 -0.06 -12.66 8.35
N ALA A 177 -1.10 -11.82 8.25
CA ALA A 177 -1.39 -10.84 9.29
C ALA A 177 -1.83 -11.50 10.61
N GLY A 178 -2.60 -12.59 10.55
CA GLY A 178 -2.97 -13.39 11.72
C GLY A 178 -1.75 -14.04 12.39
N GLU A 179 -0.87 -14.66 11.60
CA GLU A 179 0.36 -15.28 12.09
C GLU A 179 1.31 -14.25 12.74
N GLN A 180 1.40 -13.03 12.19
CA GLN A 180 2.18 -11.95 12.81
C GLN A 180 1.54 -11.39 14.08
N ALA A 181 0.21 -11.33 14.15
CA ALA A 181 -0.49 -10.92 15.36
C ALA A 181 -0.28 -11.94 16.50
N ASP A 182 -0.41 -13.24 16.21
CA ASP A 182 -0.16 -14.31 17.16
C ASP A 182 1.31 -14.31 17.64
N ALA A 183 2.27 -14.14 16.72
CA ALA A 183 3.69 -14.05 17.07
C ALA A 183 4.03 -12.77 17.87
N ALA A 184 3.30 -11.68 17.66
CA ALA A 184 3.43 -10.45 18.43
C ALA A 184 2.83 -10.60 19.83
N GLU A 185 1.71 -11.32 19.98
CA GLU A 185 1.13 -11.69 21.28
C GLU A 185 2.05 -12.62 22.07
N GLU A 186 2.72 -13.57 21.41
CA GLU A 186 3.70 -14.48 22.05
C GLU A 186 5.01 -13.77 22.42
N ASN A 187 5.39 -12.69 21.72
CA ASN A 187 6.57 -11.86 22.01
C ASN A 187 6.29 -10.60 22.83
N VAL A 188 5.07 -10.40 23.37
CA VAL A 188 4.89 -9.41 24.42
C VAL A 188 5.73 -9.89 25.61
N PRO A 189 6.82 -9.20 26.00
CA PRO A 189 7.39 -9.44 27.32
C PRO A 189 6.24 -9.15 28.26
N ALA A 190 5.78 -10.16 29.00
CA ALA A 190 4.83 -9.94 30.07
C ALA A 190 5.28 -8.68 30.80
N GLU A 191 4.50 -7.59 30.70
CA GLU A 191 4.61 -6.55 31.71
C GLU A 191 4.54 -7.33 33.01
N PRO A 192 5.50 -7.16 33.93
CA PRO A 192 5.28 -7.66 35.26
C PRO A 192 4.04 -6.91 35.72
N GLU A 193 2.87 -7.56 35.61
CA GLU A 193 1.79 -7.30 36.53
C GLU A 193 2.51 -7.25 37.87
N ALA A 194 2.42 -6.11 38.52
CA ALA A 194 2.87 -5.96 39.89
C ALA A 194 1.95 -6.88 40.71
N ASP A 195 2.23 -8.17 40.62
CA ASP A 195 1.68 -9.22 41.44
C ASP A 195 2.29 -8.89 42.78
N SER A 196 1.49 -8.20 43.61
CA SER A 196 1.77 -8.05 45.02
C SER A 196 2.26 -9.41 45.50
N PRO A 197 3.52 -9.53 45.94
CA PRO A 197 4.17 -10.82 46.07
C PRO A 197 3.24 -11.71 46.90
N SER A 198 2.85 -12.85 46.32
CA SER A 198 1.92 -13.75 46.99
C SER A 198 2.46 -14.05 48.39
N LEU A 199 1.58 -14.20 49.38
CA LEU A 199 1.99 -14.47 50.77
C LEU A 199 3.04 -15.61 50.86
N ASN A 200 2.91 -16.62 50.00
CA ASN A 200 3.86 -17.72 49.88
C ASN A 200 5.27 -17.27 49.42
N GLN A 201 5.36 -16.32 48.51
CA GLN A 201 6.63 -15.79 47.99
C GLN A 201 7.32 -14.89 49.01
N LEU A 202 6.55 -14.10 49.76
CA LEU A 202 7.07 -13.34 50.92
C LEU A 202 7.60 -14.28 52.01
N GLU A 203 6.85 -15.34 52.33
CA GLU A 203 7.24 -16.33 53.33
C GLU A 203 8.54 -17.06 52.93
N GLN A 204 8.67 -17.41 51.65
CA GLN A 204 9.86 -18.06 51.11
C GLN A 204 11.10 -17.12 51.11
N LEU A 205 10.92 -15.83 50.84
CA LEU A 205 12.00 -14.84 50.95
C LEU A 205 12.41 -14.63 52.41
N GLU A 206 11.46 -14.62 53.35
CA GLU A 206 11.75 -14.49 54.77
C GLU A 206 12.47 -15.74 55.33
N GLU A 207 12.08 -16.93 54.87
CA GLU A 207 12.74 -18.19 55.23
C GLU A 207 14.17 -18.26 54.69
N SER A 208 14.38 -17.95 53.40
CA SER A 208 15.74 -17.89 52.82
C SER A 208 16.62 -16.83 53.51
N GLY A 209 16.02 -15.70 53.92
CA GLY A 209 16.69 -14.68 54.72
C GLY A 209 17.18 -15.22 56.06
N ARG A 210 16.32 -15.96 56.78
CA ARG A 210 16.66 -16.61 58.06
C ARG A 210 17.73 -17.68 57.89
N GLU A 211 17.64 -18.50 56.84
CA GLU A 211 18.62 -19.54 56.53
C GLU A 211 20.01 -18.93 56.28
N SER A 212 20.09 -17.88 55.45
CA SER A 212 21.36 -17.20 55.17
C SER A 212 22.01 -16.55 56.41
N GLN A 213 21.20 -16.14 57.39
CA GLN A 213 21.70 -15.65 58.67
C GLN A 213 22.24 -16.78 59.55
N ARG A 214 21.57 -17.93 59.57
CA ARG A 214 22.04 -19.13 60.29
C ARG A 214 23.36 -19.63 59.70
N GLU A 215 23.48 -19.71 58.38
CA GLU A 215 24.73 -20.10 57.73
C GLU A 215 25.89 -19.15 58.06
N ARG A 216 25.64 -17.84 58.07
CA ARG A 216 26.64 -16.84 58.47
C ARG A 216 27.07 -16.99 59.93
N ASN A 217 26.13 -17.26 60.84
CA ASN A 217 26.44 -17.48 62.25
C ASN A 217 27.20 -18.79 62.47
N ASN A 218 26.76 -19.88 61.83
CA ASN A 218 27.47 -21.17 61.87
C ASN A 218 28.88 -21.06 61.27
N GLY A 219 29.05 -20.30 60.19
CA GLY A 219 30.35 -20.04 59.58
C GLY A 219 31.30 -19.28 60.50
N ARG A 220 30.77 -18.32 61.28
CA ARG A 220 31.54 -17.59 62.29
C ARG A 220 31.91 -18.46 63.49
N GLU A 221 30.97 -19.24 64.04
CA GLU A 221 31.26 -20.18 65.12
C GLU A 221 32.31 -21.21 64.71
N ARG A 222 32.25 -21.68 63.46
CA ARG A 222 33.26 -22.60 62.91
C ARG A 222 34.63 -21.94 62.79
N ALA A 223 34.69 -20.67 62.38
CA ALA A 223 35.93 -19.92 62.33
C ALA A 223 36.52 -19.73 63.74
N ASP A 224 35.71 -19.35 64.71
CA ASP A 224 36.12 -19.19 66.11
C ASP A 224 36.63 -20.52 66.72
N TYR A 225 35.97 -21.64 66.45
CA TYR A 225 36.43 -22.98 66.86
C TYR A 225 37.78 -23.38 66.25
N LEU A 226 38.00 -23.01 64.98
CA LEU A 226 39.26 -23.30 64.29
C LEU A 226 40.40 -22.36 64.72
N GLU A 227 40.07 -21.18 65.24
CA GLU A 227 41.06 -20.21 65.74
C GLU A 227 41.46 -20.49 67.20
N ASP A 228 40.57 -21.05 68.02
CA ASP A 228 40.86 -21.49 69.41
C ASP A 228 41.68 -22.80 69.47
N THR A 229 41.59 -23.64 68.44
CA THR A 229 42.41 -24.86 68.32
C THR A 229 43.74 -24.56 67.63
N GLY A 230 44.70 -24.05 68.41
CA GLY A 230 46.07 -23.73 67.97
C GLY A 230 46.64 -24.70 66.93
N ALA A 231 47.08 -24.13 65.82
CA ALA A 231 47.58 -24.79 64.61
C ALA A 231 48.42 -26.06 64.86
N ALA A 232 47.91 -27.20 64.38
CA ALA A 232 48.72 -28.39 64.12
C ALA A 232 49.03 -28.48 62.61
N PRO A 233 50.29 -28.69 62.20
CA PRO A 233 50.64 -28.77 60.79
C PRO A 233 50.11 -30.09 60.20
N GLY A 234 49.22 -29.98 59.21
CA GLY A 234 48.75 -31.13 58.43
C GLY A 234 49.88 -31.72 57.58
N PRO A 235 49.96 -33.06 57.43
CA PRO A 235 51.11 -33.72 56.82
C PRO A 235 51.20 -33.53 55.30
N GLU A 236 52.44 -33.44 54.81
CA GLU A 236 52.81 -33.46 53.39
C GLU A 236 52.24 -34.70 52.68
N ARG A 237 51.80 -34.52 51.43
CA ARG A 237 51.29 -35.60 50.58
C ARG A 237 52.32 -35.90 49.47
N PRO A 238 52.73 -37.15 49.27
CA PRO A 238 53.53 -37.57 48.13
C PRO A 238 52.65 -38.28 47.10
N TRP A 239 52.09 -37.49 46.19
CA TRP A 239 51.71 -37.86 44.82
C TRP A 239 51.40 -36.59 44.04
#